data_AF-A0A7K3NJL2-F1
#
_entry.id   AF-A0A7K3NJL2-F1
#
_cell.length_a   1.000
_cell.length_b   1.000
_cell.length_c   1.000
_cell.angle_alpha   90.00
_cell.angle_beta   90.00
_cell.angle_gamma   90.00
#
_symmetry.space_group_name_H-M   'P 1'
#
loop_
_entity.id
_entity.type
_entity.pdbx_description
1 polymer ?
#
loop_
_entity_poly.entity_id
_entity_poly.type
_entity_poly.pdbx_seq_one_letter_code
_entity_poly.pdbx_strand_id
1 'polypeptide(L)'
;MNAVLAAVSGPPTLVLDLSDADHLGGQGIAYLIKLQTRLSTLGGALFLRDLSESVATELAMRDLSGFFRVVDGWDDDMGEEILPLLAIR
;
A
#
# COMPACT_ATOMS: atom_id res chain seq x y z
N MET A 1 -7.70 2.86 22.41
CA MET A 1 -6.32 2.56 22.02
C MET A 1 -5.84 3.70 21.14
N ASN A 2 -5.19 4.71 21.72
CA ASN A 2 -4.71 5.88 20.99
C ASN A 2 -3.31 5.57 20.47
N ALA A 3 -3.23 5.06 19.24
CA ALA A 3 -1.98 5.08 18.51
C ALA A 3 -1.71 6.54 18.13
N VAL A 4 -1.02 7.27 19.00
CA VAL A 4 -0.35 8.51 18.62
C VAL A 4 0.70 8.07 17.62
N LEU A 5 0.45 8.32 16.34
CA LEU A 5 1.49 8.33 15.31
C LEU A 5 2.57 9.27 15.85
N ALA A 6 3.63 8.68 16.42
CA ALA A 6 4.86 9.41 16.69
C ALA A 6 5.18 10.15 15.39
N ALA A 7 5.36 11.46 15.48
CA ALA A 7 5.42 12.35 14.34
C ALA A 7 6.57 11.93 13.41
N VAL A 8 6.29 11.03 12.48
CA VAL A 8 7.16 10.72 11.36
C VAL A 8 7.14 11.98 10.51
N SER A 9 8.25 12.72 10.50
CA SER A 9 8.39 13.91 9.68
C SER A 9 8.42 13.50 8.21
N GLY A 10 7.44 13.95 7.44
CA GLY A 10 7.35 13.66 6.00
C GLY A 10 5.93 13.34 5.56
N PRO A 11 5.69 13.16 4.26
CA PRO A 11 4.40 12.75 3.77
C PRO A 11 4.02 11.36 4.33
N PRO A 12 2.74 11.13 4.69
CA PRO A 12 2.33 9.88 5.33
C PRO A 12 2.44 8.72 4.34
N THR A 13 3.33 7.77 4.64
CA THR A 13 3.48 6.54 3.85
C THR A 13 2.89 5.37 4.62
N LEU A 14 2.04 4.59 3.96
CA LEU A 14 1.48 3.36 4.49
C LEU A 14 1.85 2.19 3.58
N VAL A 15 2.35 1.13 4.18
CA VAL A 15 2.52 -0.17 3.52
C VAL A 15 1.44 -1.09 4.06
N LEU A 16 0.67 -1.70 3.18
CA LEU A 16 -0.29 -2.74 3.51
C LEU A 16 0.24 -4.08 2.99
N ASP A 17 0.56 -4.96 3.91
CA ASP A 17 0.87 -6.36 3.61
C ASP A 17 -0.41 -7.12 3.25
N LEU A 18 -0.39 -7.77 2.09
CA LEU A 18 -1.48 -8.56 1.55
C LEU A 18 -1.08 -10.03 1.32
N SER A 19 0.04 -10.48 1.92
CA SER A 19 0.54 -11.85 1.81
C SER A 19 -0.49 -12.93 2.18
N ASP A 20 -1.36 -12.65 3.15
CA ASP A 20 -2.46 -13.54 3.59
C ASP A 20 -3.81 -13.26 2.89
N ALA A 21 -3.85 -12.35 1.91
CA ALA A 21 -5.07 -11.93 1.23
C ALA A 21 -5.21 -12.57 -0.16
N ASP A 22 -6.09 -13.57 -0.25
CA ASP A 22 -6.44 -14.21 -1.52
C ASP A 22 -7.53 -13.47 -2.32
N HIS A 23 -8.30 -12.59 -1.66
CA HIS A 23 -9.41 -11.85 -2.27
C HIS A 23 -9.68 -10.55 -1.52
N LEU A 24 -9.94 -9.45 -2.25
CA LEU A 24 -10.35 -8.17 -1.65
C LEU A 24 -11.84 -7.88 -1.80
N GLY A 25 -12.41 -8.27 -2.94
CA GLY A 25 -13.78 -7.95 -3.30
C GLY A 25 -14.02 -6.44 -3.47
N GLY A 26 -15.26 -6.08 -3.84
CA GLY A 26 -15.59 -4.69 -4.16
C GLY A 26 -15.44 -3.71 -2.99
N GLN A 27 -15.75 -4.14 -1.77
CA GLN A 27 -15.64 -3.27 -0.59
C GLN A 27 -14.18 -3.04 -0.18
N GLY A 28 -13.35 -4.09 -0.22
CA GLY A 28 -11.91 -3.97 0.07
C GLY A 28 -11.24 -3.02 -0.91
N ILE A 29 -11.49 -3.19 -2.22
CA ILE A 29 -10.95 -2.31 -3.26
C ILE A 29 -11.42 -0.85 -3.08
N ALA A 30 -12.71 -0.64 -2.83
CA ALA A 30 -13.24 0.71 -2.58
C ALA A 30 -12.58 1.38 -1.35
N TYR A 31 -12.25 0.59 -0.33
CA TYR A 31 -11.53 1.09 0.84
C TYR A 31 -10.08 1.45 0.50
N LEU A 32 -9.36 0.61 -0.25
CA LEU A 32 -7.99 0.91 -0.68
C LEU A 32 -7.92 2.18 -1.54
N ILE A 33 -8.89 2.38 -2.44
CA ILE A 33 -8.98 3.61 -3.24
C ILE A 33 -9.11 4.83 -2.33
N LYS A 34 -10.06 4.80 -1.38
CA LYS A 34 -10.25 5.91 -0.42
C LYS A 34 -9.00 6.19 0.40
N LEU A 35 -8.29 5.14 0.81
CA LEU A 35 -7.07 5.25 1.59
C LEU A 35 -5.94 5.89 0.79
N GLN A 36 -5.67 5.40 -0.42
CA GLN A 36 -4.69 5.98 -1.33
C GLN A 36 -5.02 7.43 -1.66
N THR A 37 -6.28 7.75 -2.02
CA THR A 37 -6.70 9.14 -2.27
C THR A 37 -6.43 10.03 -1.06
N ARG A 38 -6.77 9.57 0.15
CA ARG A 38 -6.52 10.36 1.37
C ARG A 38 -5.03 10.58 1.60
N LEU A 39 -4.20 9.56 1.46
CA LEU A 39 -2.74 9.69 1.60
C LEU A 39 -2.17 10.65 0.57
N SER A 40 -2.58 10.55 -0.70
CA SER A 40 -2.15 11.46 -1.77
C SER A 40 -2.55 12.91 -1.51
N THR A 41 -3.72 13.19 -0.92
CA THR A 41 -4.10 14.57 -0.54
C THR A 41 -3.18 15.18 0.53
N LEU A 42 -2.46 14.34 1.28
CA LEU A 42 -1.47 14.73 2.27
C LEU A 42 -0.03 14.65 1.72
N GLY A 43 0.14 14.44 0.41
CA GLY A 43 1.42 14.24 -0.26
C GLY A 43 2.04 12.85 -0.07
N GLY A 44 1.33 11.94 0.60
CA GLY A 44 1.76 10.59 0.94
C GLY A 44 1.35 9.53 -0.07
N ALA A 45 1.58 8.25 0.27
CA ALA A 45 1.29 7.13 -0.61
C ALA A 45 0.95 5.83 0.15
N LEU A 46 0.10 5.01 -0.48
CA LEU A 46 -0.15 3.62 -0.13
C LEU A 46 0.68 2.71 -1.02
N PHE A 47 1.39 1.78 -0.40
CA PHE A 47 2.09 0.67 -1.03
C PHE A 47 1.39 -0.63 -0.66
N LEU A 48 1.16 -1.49 -1.64
CA LEU A 48 0.61 -2.83 -1.45
C LEU A 48 1.77 -3.82 -1.58
N ARG A 49 1.99 -4.62 -0.54
CA ARG A 49 3.05 -5.63 -0.49
C ARG A 49 2.46 -7.01 -0.71
N ASP A 50 3.19 -7.84 -1.46
CA ASP A 50 2.94 -9.28 -1.63
C ASP A 50 1.50 -9.62 -2.05
N LEU A 51 1.05 -9.04 -3.17
CA LEU A 51 -0.28 -9.35 -3.70
C LEU A 51 -0.30 -10.80 -4.22
N SER A 52 -1.33 -11.54 -3.85
CA SER A 52 -1.67 -12.78 -4.55
C SER A 52 -2.04 -12.49 -6.02
N GLU A 53 -1.83 -13.48 -6.90
CA GLU A 53 -2.19 -13.38 -8.32
C GLU A 53 -3.69 -13.07 -8.51
N SER A 54 -4.54 -13.60 -7.63
CA SER A 54 -5.98 -13.33 -7.64
C SER A 54 -6.29 -11.86 -7.36
N VAL A 55 -5.68 -11.28 -6.33
CA VAL A 55 -5.85 -9.86 -5.99
C VAL A 55 -5.29 -8.97 -7.10
N ALA A 56 -4.13 -9.29 -7.66
CA ALA A 56 -3.58 -8.55 -8.81
C ALA A 56 -4.53 -8.57 -10.02
N THR A 57 -5.14 -9.73 -10.30
CA THR A 57 -6.14 -9.91 -11.37
C THR A 57 -7.40 -9.08 -11.09
N GLU A 58 -7.86 -9.04 -9.85
CA GLU A 58 -9.01 -8.22 -9.45
C GLU A 58 -8.79 -6.72 -9.68
N LEU A 59 -7.58 -6.23 -9.40
CA LEU A 59 -7.20 -4.84 -9.67
C LEU A 59 -7.13 -4.57 -11.18
N ALA A 60 -6.54 -5.49 -11.95
CA ALA A 60 -6.43 -5.36 -13.40
C ALA A 60 -7.79 -5.33 -14.09
N MET A 61 -8.73 -6.19 -13.69
CA MET A 61 -10.10 -6.21 -14.22
C MET A 61 -10.86 -4.89 -14.01
N ARG A 62 -10.40 -4.05 -13.08
CA ARG A 62 -11.01 -2.76 -12.73
C ARG A 62 -10.20 -1.56 -13.23
N ASP A 63 -9.17 -1.81 -14.04
CA ASP A 63 -8.24 -0.80 -14.55
C ASP A 63 -7.48 -0.05 -13.43
N LEU A 64 -7.15 -0.77 -12.34
CA LEU A 64 -6.47 -0.22 -11.16
C LEU A 64 -5.00 -0.62 -11.04
N SER A 65 -4.44 -1.36 -11.99
CA SER A 65 -3.05 -1.86 -11.92
C SER A 65 -2.01 -0.75 -11.78
N GLY A 66 -2.27 0.44 -12.34
CA GLY A 66 -1.41 1.62 -12.20
C GLY A 66 -1.82 2.60 -11.10
N PHE A 67 -2.93 2.33 -10.40
CA PHE A 67 -3.45 3.22 -9.37
C PHE A 67 -2.74 3.03 -8.03
N PHE A 68 -2.36 1.78 -7.71
CA PHE A 68 -1.62 1.43 -6.51
C PHE A 68 -0.14 1.23 -6.81
N ARG A 69 0.71 1.57 -5.85
CA ARG A 69 2.13 1.20 -5.90
C ARG A 69 2.27 -0.19 -5.30
N VAL A 70 2.74 -1.14 -6.09
CA VAL A 70 2.99 -2.52 -5.64
C VAL A 70 4.48 -2.69 -5.35
N VAL A 71 4.79 -3.35 -4.23
CA VAL A 71 6.15 -3.67 -3.81
C VAL A 71 6.28 -5.18 -3.77
N ASP A 72 7.14 -5.71 -4.64
CA ASP A 72 7.48 -7.13 -4.70
C ASP A 72 8.86 -7.37 -4.07
N GLY A 73 9.04 -8.50 -3.39
CA GLY A 73 10.35 -8.95 -2.92
C GLY A 73 10.89 -8.20 -1.70
N TRP A 74 10.00 -7.75 -0.81
CA TRP A 74 10.41 -7.23 0.49
C TRP A 74 10.84 -8.40 1.38
N ASP A 75 12.15 -8.55 1.56
CA ASP A 75 12.70 -9.48 2.55
C ASP A 75 12.58 -8.88 3.95
N ASP A 76 12.02 -9.61 4.92
CA ASP A 76 11.84 -9.12 6.29
C ASP A 76 13.18 -8.71 6.95
N ASP A 77 14.30 -9.23 6.43
CA ASP A 77 15.66 -8.84 6.84
C ASP A 77 16.11 -7.47 6.30
N MET A 78 15.41 -6.87 5.32
CA MET A 78 15.73 -5.52 4.79
C MET A 78 15.35 -4.37 5.74
N GLY A 79 14.56 -4.62 6.79
CA GLY A 79 14.29 -3.64 7.86
C GLY A 79 13.84 -2.25 7.41
N GLU A 80 14.24 -1.21 8.15
CA GLU A 80 13.89 0.21 7.89
C GLU A 80 14.61 0.81 6.66
N GLU A 81 15.56 0.10 6.06
CA GLU A 81 16.36 0.58 4.92
C GLU A 81 15.56 0.69 3.61
N ILE A 82 14.39 0.05 3.52
CA ILE A 82 13.52 0.14 2.35
C ILE A 82 12.67 1.42 2.34
N LEU A 83 12.41 2.03 3.50
CA LEU A 83 11.54 3.21 3.62
C LEU A 83 12.06 4.42 2.80
N PRO A 84 13.37 4.70 2.75
CA PRO A 84 13.92 5.70 1.83
C PRO A 84 13.72 5.35 0.36
N LEU A 85 13.77 4.07 -0.03
CA LEU A 85 13.59 3.63 -1.42
C LEU A 85 12.14 3.80 -1.88
N LEU A 86 11.17 3.60 -0.99
CA LEU A 86 9.76 3.89 -1.25
C LEU A 86 9.46 5.40 -1.32
N ALA A 87 10.33 6.23 -0.73
CA ALA A 87 10.22 7.69 -0.79
C ALA A 87 10.84 8.31 -2.06
N ILE A 88 11.57 7.53 -2.88
CA ILE A 88 12.18 8.02 -4.12
C ILE A 88 11.15 7.99 -5.26
N ARG A 89 10.54 9.16 -5.45
CA ARG A 89 9.81 9.73 -6.62
C ARG A 89 9.11 8.76 -7.58
#